data_AF-A0A0C1J4Q8-F1
#
_entry.id   AF-A0A0C1J4Q8-F1
#
_cell.length_a   1.000
_cell.length_b   1.000
_cell.length_c   1.000
_cell.angle_alpha   90.00
_cell.angle_beta   90.00
_cell.angle_gamma   90.00
#
_symmetry.space_group_name_H-M   'P 1'
#
loop_
_entity.id
_entity.type
_entity.pdbx_description
1 polymer ?
#
loop_
_entity_poly.entity_id
_entity_poly.type
_entity_poly.pdbx_seq_one_letter_code
_entity_poly.pdbx_strand_id
1 'polypeptide(L)'
;MQHECDVAVLFKSEADASRANNAHPRFSKTLLTVECKFYINSNVGIGLGRSFLGLIHDIQNGERYFVSTRATKSVSQLFAKHNKEYEIGLSPMEPDLEVRLRGSFEKAFRDFKSEYYKP
;
A
#
# COMPACT_ATOMS: atom_id res chain seq x y z
N MET A 1 13.56 8.99 7.37
CA MET A 1 12.97 8.20 8.48
C MET A 1 12.74 6.78 7.95
N GLN A 2 13.09 5.75 8.71
CA GLN A 2 12.73 4.38 8.36
C GLN A 2 11.23 4.24 8.60
N HIS A 3 10.49 3.82 7.58
CA HIS A 3 9.09 3.52 7.74
C HIS A 3 8.90 2.04 7.48
N GLU A 4 8.28 1.39 8.46
CA GLU A 4 7.81 0.02 8.32
C GLU A 4 6.74 -0.03 7.24
N CYS A 5 6.78 -1.08 6.43
CA CYS A 5 5.81 -1.37 5.40
C CYS A 5 5.65 -2.89 5.35
N ASP A 6 4.41 -3.35 5.45
CA ASP A 6 4.12 -4.78 5.52
C ASP A 6 4.44 -5.52 4.22
N VAL A 7 4.19 -4.89 3.06
CA VAL A 7 4.49 -5.45 1.74
C VAL A 7 5.06 -4.39 0.81
N ALA A 8 6.21 -4.65 0.21
CA ALA A 8 6.82 -3.78 -0.81
C ALA A 8 7.19 -4.57 -2.07
N VAL A 9 6.81 -4.04 -3.23
CA VAL A 9 7.21 -4.55 -4.54
C VAL A 9 8.28 -3.64 -5.12
N LEU A 10 9.48 -4.17 -5.31
CA LEU A 10 10.68 -3.42 -5.65
C LEU A 10 11.26 -3.86 -7.00
N PHE A 11 12.09 -3.01 -7.60
CA PHE A 11 13.01 -3.47 -8.65
C PHE A 11 13.95 -4.54 -8.08
N LYS A 12 14.19 -5.61 -8.85
CA LYS A 12 15.10 -6.70 -8.44
C LYS A 12 16.48 -6.18 -8.02
N SER A 13 17.04 -5.25 -8.78
CA SER A 13 18.35 -4.65 -8.49
C SER A 13 18.38 -3.92 -7.15
N GLU A 14 17.29 -3.27 -6.75
CA GLU A 14 17.19 -2.63 -5.44
C GLU A 14 17.11 -3.66 -4.32
N ALA A 15 16.32 -4.71 -4.51
CA ALA A 15 16.20 -5.78 -3.52
C ALA A 15 17.55 -6.50 -3.30
N ASP A 16 18.31 -6.74 -4.37
CA ASP A 16 19.63 -7.35 -4.30
C ASP A 16 20.65 -6.43 -3.62
N ALA A 17 20.68 -5.14 -3.99
CA ALA A 17 21.56 -4.16 -3.37
C ALA A 17 21.26 -3.97 -1.87
N SER A 18 19.98 -3.92 -1.51
CA SER A 18 19.53 -3.81 -0.11
C SER A 18 20.03 -4.98 0.73
N ARG A 19 19.90 -6.21 0.22
CA ARG A 19 20.39 -7.43 0.88
C ARG A 19 21.91 -7.45 0.98
N ALA A 20 22.61 -7.11 -0.10
CA ALA A 20 24.08 -7.14 -0.13
C ALA A 20 24.72 -6.13 0.83
N ASN A 21 24.06 -4.98 1.05
CA ASN A 21 24.59 -3.89 1.87
C ASN A 21 23.96 -3.81 3.26
N ASN A 22 23.08 -4.75 3.63
CA ASN A 22 22.26 -4.68 4.84
C ASN A 22 21.58 -3.31 5.03
N ALA A 23 21.00 -2.81 3.94
CA ALA A 23 20.40 -1.48 3.86
C ALA A 23 18.91 -1.58 3.52
N HIS A 24 18.14 -0.55 3.89
CA HIS A 24 16.74 -0.47 3.50
C HIS A 24 16.61 -0.09 2.02
N PRO A 25 15.60 -0.65 1.32
CA PRO A 25 15.26 -0.22 -0.03
C PRO A 25 14.94 1.27 -0.09
N ARG A 26 15.37 1.93 -1.16
CA ARG A 26 14.97 3.29 -1.48
C ARG A 26 13.53 3.30 -1.96
N PHE A 27 12.71 4.15 -1.36
CA PHE A 27 11.30 4.34 -1.76
C PHE A 27 11.14 4.67 -3.25
N SER A 28 12.06 5.43 -3.83
CA SER A 28 12.05 5.76 -5.26
C SER A 28 12.23 4.55 -6.20
N LYS A 29 12.56 3.38 -5.66
CA LYS A 29 12.70 2.09 -6.36
C LYS A 29 11.60 1.10 -5.98
N THR A 30 10.47 1.62 -5.52
CA THR A 30 9.29 0.84 -5.18
C THR A 30 8.20 1.07 -6.21
N LEU A 31 7.63 -0.02 -6.73
CA LEU A 31 6.48 0.02 -7.62
C LEU A 31 5.20 0.23 -6.83
N LEU A 32 4.97 -0.60 -5.82
CA LEU A 32 3.84 -0.48 -4.92
C LEU A 32 4.20 -0.90 -3.51
N THR A 33 3.53 -0.29 -2.54
CA THR A 33 3.60 -0.66 -1.13
C THR A 33 2.20 -0.85 -0.57
N VAL A 34 2.07 -1.77 0.38
CA VAL A 34 0.82 -2.07 1.06
C VAL A 34 1.09 -2.07 2.56
N GLU A 35 0.34 -1.24 3.26
CA GLU A 35 0.27 -1.24 4.71
C GLU A 35 -0.99 -2.00 5.14
N CYS A 36 -0.80 -3.08 5.89
CA CYS A 36 -1.85 -4.02 6.25
C CYS A 36 -2.16 -3.91 7.75
N LYS A 37 -3.43 -3.69 8.09
CA LYS A 37 -3.88 -3.61 9.47
C LYS A 37 -4.97 -4.64 9.77
N PHE A 38 -4.60 -5.62 10.58
CA PHE A 38 -5.49 -6.67 11.05
C PHE A 38 -6.05 -6.33 12.43
N TYR A 39 -7.38 -6.16 12.52
CA TYR A 39 -8.06 -5.92 13.79
C TYR A 39 -9.23 -6.88 13.98
N ILE A 40 -9.25 -7.58 15.12
CA ILE A 40 -10.32 -8.52 15.47
C ILE A 40 -11.43 -7.83 16.26
N ASN A 41 -11.12 -7.04 17.29
CA ASN A 41 -12.15 -6.51 18.22
C ASN A 41 -12.18 -4.97 18.29
N SER A 42 -11.49 -4.29 17.39
CA SER A 42 -11.41 -2.82 17.34
C SER A 42 -11.53 -2.31 15.91
N ASN A 43 -12.10 -1.11 15.76
CA ASN A 43 -12.08 -0.42 14.48
C ASN A 43 -10.73 0.26 14.25
N VAL A 44 -10.40 0.53 12.99
CA VAL A 44 -9.24 1.34 12.64
C VAL A 44 -9.50 2.77 13.13
N GLY A 45 -8.80 3.21 14.18
CA GLY A 45 -8.96 4.57 14.69
C GLY A 45 -8.55 5.62 13.64
N ILE A 46 -9.23 6.77 13.62
CA ILE A 46 -8.90 7.88 12.71
C ILE A 46 -7.45 8.38 12.89
N GLY A 47 -6.89 8.23 14.10
CA GLY A 47 -5.48 8.51 14.37
C GLY A 47 -4.54 7.69 13.49
N LEU A 48 -4.81 6.39 13.33
CA LEU A 48 -4.01 5.51 12.47
C LEU A 48 -4.12 5.93 10.99
N GLY A 49 -5.33 6.28 10.54
CA GLY A 49 -5.52 6.81 9.20
C GLY A 49 -4.70 8.09 8.95
N ARG A 50 -4.65 9.00 9.93
CA ARG A 50 -3.80 10.21 9.85
C ARG A 50 -2.30 9.89 9.88
N SER A 51 -1.88 8.93 10.68
CA SER A 51 -0.48 8.45 10.68
C SER A 51 -0.10 7.90 9.31
N PHE A 52 -0.97 7.12 8.68
CA PHE A 52 -0.76 6.65 7.31
C PHE A 52 -0.72 7.81 6.30
N LEU A 53 -1.59 8.83 6.43
CA LEU A 53 -1.51 10.03 5.59
C LEU A 53 -0.18 10.79 5.73
N GLY A 54 0.37 10.86 6.94
CA GLY A 54 1.70 11.44 7.18
C GLY A 54 2.79 10.62 6.51
N LEU A 55 2.76 9.30 6.69
CA LEU A 55 3.70 8.37 6.07
C LEU A 55 3.74 8.50 4.54
N ILE A 56 2.57 8.52 3.90
CA ILE A 56 2.50 8.66 2.44
C ILE A 56 2.75 10.10 1.97
N HIS A 57 2.78 11.09 2.84
CA HIS A 57 3.23 12.42 2.40
C HIS A 57 4.75 12.42 2.18
N ASP A 58 5.49 11.68 2.99
CA ASP A 58 6.96 11.66 2.97
C ASP A 58 7.54 10.76 1.87
N ILE A 59 6.74 9.82 1.38
CA ILE A 59 7.08 8.96 0.25
C ILE A 59 6.56 9.63 -1.04
N GLN A 60 7.41 9.86 -2.04
CA GLN A 60 7.02 10.62 -3.23
C GLN A 60 6.64 9.75 -4.43
N ASN A 61 7.08 8.49 -4.48
CA ASN A 61 6.91 7.62 -5.64
C ASN A 61 6.21 6.30 -5.30
N GLY A 62 5.57 5.70 -6.29
CA GLY A 62 4.91 4.39 -6.20
C GLY A 62 3.48 4.43 -5.65
N GLU A 63 2.71 3.43 -6.05
CA GLU A 63 1.34 3.21 -5.58
C GLU A 63 1.33 2.76 -4.11
N ARG A 64 0.38 3.26 -3.32
CA ARG A 64 0.41 3.14 -1.86
C ARG A 64 -0.96 2.83 -1.30
N TYR A 65 -1.11 1.59 -0.83
CA TYR A 65 -2.39 1.08 -0.39
C TYR A 65 -2.43 0.95 1.12
N PHE A 66 -3.50 1.47 1.72
CA PHE A 66 -3.89 1.09 3.07
C PHE A 66 -4.91 -0.03 3.02
N VAL A 67 -4.62 -1.15 3.67
CA VAL A 67 -5.47 -2.33 3.67
C VAL A 67 -5.86 -2.71 5.10
N SER A 68 -7.15 -2.96 5.34
CA SER A 68 -7.59 -3.45 6.66
C SER A 68 -8.78 -4.40 6.61
N THR A 69 -8.83 -5.31 7.58
CA THR A 69 -9.96 -6.22 7.77
C THR A 69 -11.20 -5.56 8.38
N ARG A 70 -11.08 -4.33 8.90
CA ARG A 70 -12.20 -3.62 9.53
C ARG A 70 -12.60 -2.38 8.74
N ALA A 71 -13.86 -2.34 8.33
CA ALA A 71 -14.44 -1.16 7.70
C ALA A 71 -14.58 -0.04 8.74
N THR A 72 -14.09 1.15 8.42
CA THR A 72 -14.23 2.34 9.27
C THR A 72 -14.57 3.56 8.42
N LYS A 73 -15.82 4.05 8.53
CA LYS A 73 -16.33 5.17 7.73
C LYS A 73 -15.45 6.41 7.77
N SER A 74 -14.98 6.80 8.96
CA SER A 74 -14.14 7.99 9.13
C SER A 74 -12.79 7.87 8.41
N VAL A 75 -12.24 6.65 8.32
CA VAL A 75 -10.97 6.38 7.62
C VAL A 75 -11.20 6.37 6.11
N SER A 76 -12.27 5.76 5.62
CA SER A 76 -12.65 5.86 4.20
C SER A 76 -12.84 7.31 3.76
N GLN A 77 -13.58 8.10 4.56
CA GLN A 77 -13.80 9.53 4.27
C GLN A 77 -12.49 10.31 4.26
N LEU A 78 -11.58 10.01 5.19
CA LEU A 78 -10.26 10.62 5.24
C LEU A 78 -9.46 10.29 3.96
N PHE A 79 -9.34 9.02 3.60
CA PHE A 79 -8.56 8.63 2.42
C PHE A 79 -9.17 9.11 1.10
N ALA A 80 -10.50 9.04 0.97
CA ALA A 80 -11.19 9.58 -0.19
C ALA A 80 -10.94 11.10 -0.35
N LYS A 81 -11.04 11.87 0.75
CA LYS A 81 -10.75 13.32 0.74
C LYS A 81 -9.32 13.64 0.28
N HIS A 82 -8.37 12.78 0.59
CA HIS A 82 -6.95 12.96 0.25
C HIS A 82 -6.53 12.20 -1.03
N ASN A 83 -7.49 11.65 -1.79
CA ASN A 83 -7.28 10.86 -3.00
C ASN A 83 -6.21 9.77 -2.82
N LYS A 84 -6.36 8.95 -1.78
CA LYS A 84 -5.43 7.86 -1.45
C LYS A 84 -6.05 6.51 -1.78
N GLU A 85 -5.19 5.57 -2.16
CA GLU A 85 -5.60 4.19 -2.45
C GLU A 85 -5.79 3.41 -1.14
N TYR A 86 -6.91 2.72 -1.01
CA TYR A 86 -7.22 1.90 0.16
C TYR A 86 -8.23 0.81 -0.16
N GLU A 87 -8.21 -0.24 0.66
CA GLU A 87 -9.27 -1.21 0.75
C GLU A 87 -9.51 -1.57 2.21
N ILE A 88 -10.75 -1.42 2.70
CA ILE A 88 -11.04 -1.67 4.13
C ILE A 88 -12.31 -2.51 4.30
N GLY A 89 -12.30 -3.34 5.33
CA GLY A 89 -13.36 -4.32 5.56
C GLY A 89 -13.10 -5.66 4.87
N LEU A 90 -11.86 -5.92 4.41
CA LEU A 90 -11.50 -7.21 3.81
C LEU A 90 -11.87 -8.36 4.76
N SER A 91 -12.65 -9.28 4.24
CA SER A 91 -13.16 -10.43 4.97
C SER A 91 -13.48 -11.53 3.98
N PRO A 92 -13.34 -12.82 4.34
CA PRO A 92 -13.86 -13.91 3.53
C PRO A 92 -15.36 -13.80 3.22
N MET A 93 -16.11 -13.03 4.02
CA MET A 93 -17.53 -12.77 3.79
C MET A 93 -17.80 -11.67 2.74
N GLU A 94 -16.78 -10.91 2.36
CA GLU A 94 -16.86 -9.77 1.43
C GLU A 94 -15.86 -9.96 0.27
N PRO A 95 -16.02 -11.01 -0.56
CA PRO A 95 -15.04 -11.39 -1.58
C PRO A 95 -14.84 -10.31 -2.66
N ASP A 96 -15.84 -9.48 -2.92
CA ASP A 96 -15.76 -8.41 -3.92
C ASP A 96 -14.69 -7.36 -3.56
N LEU A 97 -14.44 -7.14 -2.26
CA LEU A 97 -13.39 -6.22 -1.81
C LEU A 97 -12.00 -6.76 -2.17
N GLU A 98 -11.78 -8.07 -2.06
CA GLU A 98 -10.54 -8.73 -2.49
C GLU A 98 -10.36 -8.61 -4.01
N VAL A 99 -11.42 -8.87 -4.78
CA VAL A 99 -11.39 -8.76 -6.24
C VAL A 99 -11.02 -7.33 -6.67
N ARG A 100 -11.57 -6.31 -6.00
CA ARG A 100 -11.24 -4.91 -6.28
C ARG A 100 -9.79 -4.59 -5.96
N LEU A 101 -9.30 -4.98 -4.77
CA LEU A 101 -7.89 -4.77 -4.40
C LEU A 101 -6.92 -5.45 -5.38
N ARG A 102 -7.23 -6.69 -5.75
CA ARG A 102 -6.46 -7.43 -6.76
C ARG A 102 -6.44 -6.70 -8.09
N GLY A 103 -7.59 -6.20 -8.55
CA GLY A 103 -7.67 -5.41 -9.79
C GLY A 103 -6.80 -4.15 -9.75
N SER A 104 -6.73 -3.46 -8.61
CA SER A 104 -5.83 -2.31 -8.43
C SER A 104 -4.35 -2.69 -8.54
N PHE A 105 -3.96 -3.84 -7.96
CA PHE A 105 -2.59 -4.35 -8.09
C PHE A 105 -2.27 -4.77 -9.53
N GLU A 106 -3.19 -5.49 -10.19
CA GLU A 106 -3.06 -5.87 -11.60
C GLU A 106 -2.88 -4.64 -12.51
N LYS A 107 -3.63 -3.57 -12.26
CA LYS A 107 -3.44 -2.28 -12.93
C LYS A 107 -2.03 -1.73 -12.71
N ALA A 108 -1.56 -1.67 -11.47
CA ALA A 108 -0.21 -1.15 -11.16
C ALA A 108 0.88 -1.95 -11.90
N PHE A 109 0.76 -3.28 -11.93
CA PHE A 109 1.70 -4.14 -12.67
C PHE A 109 1.60 -3.97 -14.19
N ARG A 110 0.39 -3.82 -14.73
CA ARG A 110 0.20 -3.58 -16.17
C ARG A 110 0.86 -2.26 -16.57
N ASP A 111 0.59 -1.19 -15.83
CA ASP A 111 1.12 0.15 -16.12
C ASP A 111 2.66 0.15 -16.03
N PHE A 112 3.23 -0.53 -15.03
CA PHE A 112 4.68 -0.77 -14.94
C PHE A 112 5.25 -1.50 -16.15
N LYS A 113 4.61 -2.59 -16.59
CA LYS A 113 5.06 -3.32 -17.79
C LYS A 113 5.00 -2.43 -19.03
N SER A 114 3.97 -1.60 -19.18
CA SER A 114 3.89 -0.66 -20.31
C SER A 114 5.00 0.39 -20.30
N GLU A 115 5.43 0.85 -19.12
CA GLU A 115 6.51 1.86 -18.99
C GLU A 115 7.91 1.26 -19.19
N TYR A 116 8.18 0.08 -18.61
CA TYR A 116 9.53 -0.49 -18.52
C TYR A 116 9.79 -1.67 -19.47
N TYR A 117 8.76 -2.36 -19.95
CA TYR A 117 8.87 -3.42 -20.94
C TYR A 117 8.45 -2.87 -22.30
N LYS A 118 9.44 -2.54 -23.13
CA LYS A 118 9.22 -2.36 -24.57
C LYS A 118 9.34 -3.73 -25.25
N PRO A 119 8.42 -4.09 -26.16
CA PRO A 119 8.46 -5.36 -26.88
C PRO A 119 9.74 -5.53 -27.69
#